data_AF-A0A377DX50-F1
#
_entry.id   AF-A0A377DX50-F1
#
_cell.length_a   1.000
_cell.length_b   1.000
_cell.length_c   1.000
_cell.angle_alpha   90.00
_cell.angle_beta   90.00
_cell.angle_gamma   90.00
#
_symmetry.space_group_name_H-M   'P 1'
#
loop_
_entity.id
_entity.type
_entity.pdbx_description
1 polymer ?
#
loop_
_entity_poly.entity_id
_entity_poly.type
_entity_poly.pdbx_seq_one_letter_code
_entity_poly.pdbx_strand_id
1 'polypeptide(L)'
;MTATAQQLEYLKNSIKSIQDYPKPGILFRDVTSLLEDPKAYALSIDLLVERYKNAGITKVVGTEARGFLFGAPVALGLGVGFVPVRKPGKLPRETISETYDLEYGTDQLEIHV
;
A
#
# COMPACT_ATOMS: atom_id res chain seq x y z
N MET A 1 -6.16 18.62 7.72
CA MET A 1 -7.58 18.36 8.02
C MET A 1 -7.70 16.92 8.48
N THR A 2 -8.47 16.67 9.53
CA THR A 2 -8.73 15.30 9.99
C THR A 2 -9.84 14.68 9.13
N ALA A 3 -9.66 13.43 8.68
CA ALA A 3 -10.70 12.72 7.92
C ALA A 3 -12.02 12.70 8.69
N THR A 4 -13.15 12.93 8.02
CA THR A 4 -14.47 12.83 8.65
C THR A 4 -14.88 11.37 8.80
N ALA A 5 -15.73 11.07 9.79
CA ALA A 5 -16.27 9.71 9.96
C ALA A 5 -16.98 9.21 8.69
N GLN A 6 -17.68 10.10 7.99
CA GLN A 6 -18.38 9.77 6.74
C GLN A 6 -17.41 9.40 5.60
N GLN A 7 -16.28 10.11 5.48
CA GLN A 7 -15.24 9.77 4.50
C GLN A 7 -14.63 8.39 4.79
N LEU A 8 -14.32 8.10 6.05
CA LEU A 8 -13.76 6.81 6.46
C LEU A 8 -14.75 5.66 6.23
N GLU A 9 -16.03 5.90 6.54
CA GLU A 9 -17.09 4.91 6.30
C GLU A 9 -17.30 4.65 4.80
N TYR A 10 -17.25 5.68 3.96
CA TYR A 10 -17.30 5.53 2.51
C TYR A 10 -16.12 4.68 1.98
N LEU A 11 -14.89 4.98 2.40
CA LEU A 11 -13.72 4.19 2.02
C LEU A 11 -13.84 2.73 2.47
N LYS A 12 -14.27 2.51 3.71
CA LYS A 12 -14.47 1.16 4.25
C LYS A 12 -15.50 0.36 3.45
N ASN A 13 -16.60 1.00 3.05
CA ASN A 13 -17.67 0.36 2.28
C ASN A 13 -17.31 0.14 0.80
N SER A 14 -16.32 0.86 0.27
CA SER A 14 -15.79 0.60 -1.08
C SER A 14 -14.94 -0.68 -1.18
N ILE A 15 -14.53 -1.27 -0.05
CA ILE A 15 -13.70 -2.50 -0.01
C ILE A 15 -14.59 -3.73 0.09
N LYS A 16 -14.55 -4.58 -0.93
CA LYS A 16 -15.28 -5.86 -0.95
C LYS A 16 -14.64 -6.85 0.02
N SER A 17 -15.49 -7.68 0.61
CA SER A 17 -15.07 -8.73 1.53
C SER A 17 -15.41 -10.08 0.92
N ILE A 18 -14.41 -10.96 0.81
CA ILE A 18 -14.55 -12.28 0.20
C ILE A 18 -14.32 -13.32 1.29
N GLN A 19 -15.39 -14.05 1.63
CA GLN A 19 -15.33 -15.11 2.63
C GLN A 19 -14.59 -16.33 2.07
N ASP A 20 -13.82 -17.00 2.93
CA ASP A 20 -13.13 -18.27 2.66
C ASP A 20 -12.09 -18.21 1.54
N TYR A 21 -11.44 -17.06 1.36
CA TYR A 21 -10.36 -16.86 0.41
C TYR A 21 -9.07 -16.40 1.12
N PRO A 22 -7.88 -16.94 0.76
CA PRO A 22 -7.63 -18.03 -0.19
C PRO A 22 -7.91 -19.42 0.39
N LYS A 23 -8.30 -19.51 1.67
CA LYS A 23 -8.60 -20.74 2.40
C LYS A 23 -9.82 -20.51 3.32
N PRO A 24 -10.54 -21.58 3.72
CA PRO A 24 -11.64 -21.47 4.67
C PRO A 24 -11.28 -20.75 5.96
N GLY A 25 -12.19 -19.94 6.47
CA GLY A 25 -12.02 -19.16 7.71
C GLY A 25 -11.38 -17.78 7.53
N ILE A 26 -10.88 -17.44 6.34
CA ILE A 26 -10.29 -16.12 6.06
C ILE A 26 -11.34 -15.19 5.43
N LEU A 27 -11.52 -14.00 6.01
CA LEU A 27 -12.28 -12.92 5.38
C LEU A 27 -11.32 -11.98 4.65
N PHE A 28 -11.11 -12.23 3.36
CA PHE A 28 -10.20 -11.44 2.54
C PHE A 28 -10.77 -10.05 2.23
N ARG A 29 -9.95 -9.02 2.40
CA ARG A 29 -10.31 -7.64 2.06
C ARG A 29 -9.74 -7.30 0.69
N ASP A 30 -10.60 -7.28 -0.30
CA ASP A 30 -10.22 -7.02 -1.67
C ASP A 30 -10.26 -5.51 -1.95
N VAL A 31 -9.08 -4.90 -1.96
CA VAL A 31 -8.92 -3.46 -2.23
C VAL A 31 -9.16 -3.10 -3.69
N THR A 32 -9.27 -4.07 -4.61
CA THR A 32 -9.49 -3.77 -6.03
C THR A 32 -10.81 -3.06 -6.29
N SER A 33 -11.83 -3.29 -5.47
CA SER A 33 -13.10 -2.55 -5.56
C SER A 33 -13.03 -1.11 -5.06
N LEU A 34 -12.05 -0.79 -4.20
CA LEU A 34 -11.75 0.60 -3.88
C LEU A 34 -11.01 1.26 -5.05
N LEU A 35 -10.11 0.53 -5.70
CA LEU A 35 -9.33 1.02 -6.84
C LEU A 35 -10.18 1.26 -8.10
N GLU A 36 -11.27 0.50 -8.30
CA GLU A 36 -12.22 0.69 -9.40
C GLU A 36 -13.17 1.89 -9.18
N ASP A 37 -13.33 2.35 -7.93
CA ASP A 37 -14.05 3.58 -7.60
C ASP A 37 -13.07 4.78 -7.59
N PRO A 38 -13.11 5.66 -8.60
CA PRO A 38 -12.15 6.77 -8.71
C PRO A 38 -12.26 7.77 -7.54
N LYS A 39 -13.45 7.93 -6.95
CA LYS A 39 -13.65 8.85 -5.81
C LYS A 39 -13.07 8.25 -4.53
N ALA A 40 -13.30 6.96 -4.30
CA ALA A 40 -12.74 6.27 -3.14
C ALA A 40 -11.21 6.22 -3.23
N TYR A 41 -10.67 5.90 -4.40
CA TYR A 41 -9.23 5.85 -4.58
C TYR A 41 -8.57 7.22 -4.39
N ALA A 42 -9.07 8.28 -5.05
CA ALA A 42 -8.54 9.63 -4.86
C ALA A 42 -8.60 10.08 -3.39
N LEU A 43 -9.74 9.90 -2.73
CA LEU A 43 -9.91 10.23 -1.32
C LEU A 43 -8.93 9.48 -0.42
N SER A 44 -8.66 8.19 -0.70
CA SER A 44 -7.70 7.41 0.07
C SER A 44 -6.27 7.98 -0.01
N ILE A 45 -5.86 8.43 -1.19
CA ILE A 45 -4.55 9.05 -1.41
C ILE A 45 -4.50 10.43 -0.74
N ASP A 46 -5.52 11.26 -0.93
CA ASP A 46 -5.59 12.61 -0.35
C ASP A 46 -5.48 12.57 1.17
N LEU A 47 -6.17 11.66 1.84
CA LEU A 47 -6.11 11.51 3.29
C LEU A 47 -4.73 11.06 3.77
N LEU A 48 -4.04 10.19 3.01
CA LEU A 48 -2.68 9.76 3.34
C LEU A 48 -1.68 10.90 3.13
N VAL A 49 -1.76 11.64 2.02
CA VAL A 49 -0.91 12.80 1.73
C VAL A 49 -1.10 13.88 2.80
N GLU A 50 -2.34 14.24 3.11
CA GLU A 50 -2.67 15.27 4.10
C GLU A 50 -2.13 14.92 5.49
N ARG A 51 -2.14 13.63 5.87
CA ARG A 51 -1.59 13.17 7.15
C ARG A 51 -0.09 13.44 7.26
N TYR A 52 0.64 13.39 6.15
CA TYR A 52 2.11 13.39 6.14
C TYR A 52 2.75 14.65 5.53
N LYS A 53 1.99 15.58 4.96
CA LYS A 53 2.51 16.76 4.25
C LYS A 53 3.51 17.62 5.03
N ASN A 54 3.41 17.64 6.35
CA ASN A 54 4.28 18.43 7.24
C ASN A 54 5.21 17.56 8.09
N ALA A 55 5.31 16.26 7.80
CA ALA A 55 6.09 15.31 8.58
C ALA A 55 7.58 15.26 8.18
N GLY A 56 8.02 16.10 7.23
CA GLY A 56 9.41 16.11 6.75
C GLY A 56 9.83 14.84 6.01
N ILE A 57 8.87 14.09 5.46
CA ILE A 57 9.14 12.88 4.66
C ILE A 57 9.93 13.27 3.41
N THR A 58 10.96 12.50 3.08
CA THR A 58 11.80 12.72 1.88
C THR A 58 11.69 11.58 0.86
N LYS A 59 11.14 10.43 1.26
CA LYS A 59 10.88 9.25 0.43
C LYS A 59 9.66 8.49 0.93
N VAL A 60 8.94 7.86 0.00
CA VAL A 60 7.90 6.87 0.31
C VAL A 60 8.36 5.52 -0.22
N VAL A 61 8.29 4.52 0.64
CA VAL A 61 8.63 3.14 0.29
C VAL A 61 7.33 2.34 0.11
N GLY A 62 7.22 1.61 -1.00
CA GLY A 62 6.10 0.69 -1.23
C GLY A 62 6.60 -0.71 -1.49
N THR A 63 5.95 -1.73 -0.90
CA THR A 63 6.25 -3.14 -1.13
C THR A 63 5.41 -3.70 -2.28
N GLU A 64 6.00 -4.62 -3.05
CA GLU A 64 5.34 -5.23 -4.19
C GLU A 64 4.13 -6.11 -3.80
N ALA A 65 3.07 -6.20 -4.61
CA ALA A 65 2.74 -5.32 -5.75
C ALA A 65 1.75 -4.25 -5.34
N ARG A 66 0.80 -4.61 -4.47
CA ARG A 66 -0.32 -3.75 -4.07
C ARG A 66 0.11 -2.52 -3.28
N GLY A 67 1.25 -2.56 -2.60
CA GLY A 67 1.79 -1.39 -1.91
C GLY A 67 2.17 -0.26 -2.88
N PHE A 68 2.50 -0.57 -4.14
CA PHE A 68 2.81 0.44 -5.15
C PHE A 68 1.58 1.28 -5.51
N LEU A 69 0.39 0.66 -5.48
CA LEU A 69 -0.87 1.31 -5.83
C LEU A 69 -1.23 2.43 -4.85
N PHE A 70 -0.71 2.43 -3.63
CA PHE A 70 -0.93 3.52 -2.70
C PHE A 70 0.33 4.34 -2.47
N GLY A 71 1.48 3.68 -2.35
CA GLY A 71 2.76 4.34 -2.07
C GLY A 71 3.22 5.27 -3.17
N ALA A 72 3.09 4.90 -4.45
CA ALA A 72 3.53 5.75 -5.54
C ALA A 72 2.66 7.01 -5.71
N PRO A 73 1.32 6.95 -5.66
CA PRO A 73 0.50 8.17 -5.64
C PRO A 73 0.72 9.05 -4.41
N VAL A 74 0.97 8.46 -3.23
CA VAL A 74 1.31 9.25 -2.03
C VAL A 74 2.67 9.93 -2.19
N ALA A 75 3.67 9.26 -2.75
CA ALA A 75 4.96 9.87 -3.07
C ALA A 75 4.80 11.07 -4.00
N LEU A 76 3.96 10.92 -5.04
CA LEU A 76 3.63 11.98 -5.98
C LEU A 76 2.94 13.15 -5.28
N GLY A 77 1.92 12.89 -4.46
CA GLY A 77 1.16 13.93 -3.74
C GLY A 77 2.00 14.67 -2.69
N LEU A 78 3.01 14.03 -2.12
CA LEU A 78 3.97 14.66 -1.21
C LEU A 78 5.14 15.36 -1.92
N GLY A 79 5.29 15.17 -3.23
CA GLY A 79 6.41 15.72 -4.00
C GLY A 79 7.77 15.08 -3.69
N VAL A 80 7.78 13.79 -3.34
CA VAL A 80 8.99 13.06 -2.90
C VAL A 80 9.26 11.83 -3.75
N GLY A 81 10.48 11.29 -3.64
CA GLY A 81 10.85 10.07 -4.38
C GLY A 81 10.13 8.82 -3.87
N PHE A 82 9.68 7.98 -4.79
CA PHE A 82 9.19 6.63 -4.49
C PHE A 82 10.32 5.61 -4.57
N VAL A 83 10.40 4.70 -3.60
CA VAL A 83 11.40 3.61 -3.56
C VAL A 83 10.69 2.26 -3.53
N PRO A 84 10.84 1.42 -4.57
CA PRO A 84 10.21 0.10 -4.59
C PRO A 84 11.00 -0.89 -3.74
N VAL A 85 10.26 -1.67 -2.94
CA VAL A 85 10.75 -2.89 -2.28
C VAL A 85 10.09 -4.07 -2.95
N ARG A 86 10.89 -5.06 -3.38
CA ARG A 86 10.42 -6.15 -4.25
C ARG A 86 10.83 -7.51 -3.76
N LYS A 87 10.20 -8.56 -4.31
CA LYS A 87 10.68 -9.93 -4.15
C LYS A 87 12.06 -10.11 -4.80
N PRO A 88 12.82 -11.15 -4.43
CA PRO A 88 14.19 -11.31 -4.88
C PRO A 88 14.35 -11.37 -6.40
N GLY A 89 15.42 -10.76 -6.91
CA GLY A 89 15.79 -10.78 -8.33
C GLY A 89 14.93 -9.88 -9.23
N LYS A 90 14.11 -8.98 -8.65
CA LYS A 90 13.28 -8.03 -9.41
C LYS A 90 13.90 -6.63 -9.52
N LEU A 91 14.97 -6.37 -8.78
CA LEU A 91 15.68 -5.10 -8.74
C LEU A 91 17.04 -5.25 -9.45
N PRO A 92 17.38 -4.42 -10.47
CA PRO A 92 18.51 -4.68 -11.37
C PRO A 92 19.87 -4.10 -10.92
N ARG A 93 19.87 -3.14 -10.00
CA ARG A 93 21.07 -2.57 -9.37
C ARG A 93 21.39 -3.32 -8.07
N GLU A 94 22.46 -2.93 -7.40
CA GLU A 94 22.82 -3.43 -6.08
C GLU A 94 21.64 -3.32 -5.09
N THR A 95 21.49 -4.35 -4.26
CA THR A 95 20.39 -4.49 -3.28
C THR A 95 20.91 -4.99 -1.94
N ILE A 96 20.18 -4.63 -0.89
CA ILE A 96 20.16 -5.39 0.38
C ILE A 96 18.86 -6.17 0.48
N SER A 97 18.87 -7.25 1.27
CA SER A 97 17.74 -8.16 1.41
C SER A 97 17.42 -8.45 2.87
N GLU A 98 16.13 -8.57 3.19
CA GLU A 98 15.66 -8.97 4.51
C GLU A 98 14.64 -10.12 4.39
N THR A 99 14.82 -11.16 5.21
CA THR A 99 13.96 -12.36 5.24
C THR A 99 12.98 -12.26 6.41
N TYR A 100 11.74 -12.68 6.19
CA TYR A 100 10.68 -12.67 7.20
C TYR A 100 9.87 -13.95 7.19
N ASP A 101 9.33 -14.31 8.36
CA ASP A 101 8.53 -15.52 8.54
C ASP A 101 7.09 -15.32 8.06
N LEU A 102 6.54 -16.34 7.42
CA LEU A 102 5.13 -16.49 7.12
C LEU A 102 4.52 -17.55 8.06
N GLU A 103 3.18 -17.67 8.06
CA GLU A 103 2.51 -18.76 8.77
C GLU A 103 3.03 -20.15 8.34
N TYR A 104 3.42 -20.27 7.07
CA TYR A 104 4.09 -21.45 6.52
C TYR A 104 5.24 -21.03 5.62
N GLY A 105 6.48 -21.10 6.14
CA GLY A 105 7.71 -20.82 5.40
C GLY A 105 8.26 -19.41 5.63
N THR A 106 9.17 -18.98 4.76
CA THR A 106 9.78 -17.66 4.78
C THR A 106 9.65 -17.00 3.40
N ASP A 107 9.65 -15.67 3.37
CA ASP A 107 9.75 -14.89 2.13
C ASP A 107 10.81 -13.79 2.35
N GLN A 108 11.23 -13.12 1.28
CA GLN A 108 12.31 -12.16 1.31
C GLN A 108 11.94 -10.89 0.53
N LEU A 109 12.42 -9.75 0.99
CA LEU A 109 12.28 -8.47 0.31
C LEU A 109 13.66 -7.86 0.02
N GLU A 110 13.78 -7.21 -1.12
CA GLU A 110 14.96 -6.49 -1.58
C GLU A 110 14.66 -5.00 -1.76
N ILE A 111 15.65 -4.16 -1.47
CA ILE A 111 15.65 -2.72 -1.73
C ILE A 111 17.01 -2.30 -2.28
N HIS A 112 17.04 -1.29 -3.15
CA HIS A 112 18.29 -0.71 -3.63
C HIS A 112 19.06 0.01 -2.53
N VAL A 113 20.39 -0.13 -2.59
CA VAL A 113 21.35 0.69 -1.83
C VAL A 113 21.41 2.11 -2.38
#